data_AF-A0A3P7KJI7-F1
#
_entry.id   AF-A0A3P7KJI7-F1
#
_cell.length_a   1.000
_cell.length_b   1.000
_cell.length_c   1.000
_cell.angle_alpha   90.00
_cell.angle_beta   90.00
_cell.angle_gamma   90.00
#
_symmetry.space_group_name_H-M   'P 1'
#
loop_
_entity.id
_entity.type
_entity.pdbx_description
1 polymer ?
#
loop_
_entity_poly.entity_id
_entity_poly.type
_entity_poly.pdbx_seq_one_letter_code
_entity_poly.pdbx_strand_id
1 'polypeptide(L)'
;QYLCQFQESGNASGVEAALLRLITPVVKLYTGKMCVPLISEAMECFGGQGYIEDTGIPSALRDAQVTPIWEGTTNILSLDVLRVFAAKEDVYDLFEKRVNEHLPAKSVEGLDKPIAAVREAISSLRTVLHNALTSDGSMRVDVCARQIAFGIARIWAGSLLIHHASEEDATKSDRDVAERWCCEQPLVDVKMDWLSNNRVQIDRDIVFQNFPEKFDCSKL
;
A
#
# COMPACT_ATOMS: atom_id res chain seq x y z
N GLN A 1 -15.40 6.29 0.30
CA GLN A 1 -16.75 6.76 -0.09
C GLN A 1 -16.76 8.23 -0.51
N TYR A 2 -16.18 9.15 0.28
CA TYR A 2 -16.16 10.58 -0.06
C TYR A 2 -15.64 10.91 -1.48
N LEU A 3 -14.45 10.43 -1.88
CA LEU A 3 -13.89 10.77 -3.20
C LEU A 3 -14.69 10.21 -4.41
N CYS A 4 -15.29 9.02 -4.28
CA CYS A 4 -16.15 8.46 -5.34
C CYS A 4 -17.46 9.23 -5.49
N GLN A 5 -18.10 9.60 -4.38
CA GLN A 5 -19.34 10.40 -4.41
C GLN A 5 -19.12 11.78 -5.04
N PHE A 6 -17.95 12.40 -4.81
CA PHE A 6 -17.61 13.67 -5.45
C PHE A 6 -17.44 13.55 -6.98
N GLN A 7 -16.85 12.45 -7.48
CA GLN A 7 -16.75 12.21 -8.92
C GLN A 7 -18.11 11.95 -9.57
N GLU A 8 -18.99 11.17 -8.92
CA GLU A 8 -20.36 10.90 -9.39
C GLU A 8 -21.24 12.16 -9.39
N SER A 9 -20.96 13.12 -8.51
CA SER A 9 -21.67 14.41 -8.45
C SER A 9 -21.25 15.43 -9.50
N GLY A 10 -20.26 15.14 -10.36
CA GLY A 10 -19.77 16.05 -11.41
C GLY A 10 -18.99 17.27 -10.90
N ASN A 11 -18.77 17.38 -9.59
CA ASN A 11 -18.13 18.52 -8.92
C ASN A 11 -16.68 18.25 -8.49
N ALA A 12 -16.08 17.13 -8.90
CA ALA A 12 -14.70 16.84 -8.55
C ALA A 12 -13.76 17.91 -9.13
N SER A 13 -13.14 18.68 -8.25
CA SER A 13 -12.06 19.58 -8.65
C SER A 13 -10.93 18.76 -9.30
N GLY A 14 -10.14 19.38 -10.19
CA GLY A 14 -9.03 18.66 -10.88
C GLY A 14 -8.03 17.99 -9.91
N VAL A 15 -7.96 18.49 -8.67
CA VAL A 15 -7.19 17.94 -7.56
C VAL A 15 -7.78 16.63 -7.03
N GLU A 16 -9.08 16.58 -6.76
CA GLU A 16 -9.75 15.38 -6.25
C GLU A 16 -9.73 14.24 -7.27
N ALA A 17 -9.85 14.57 -8.56
CA ALA A 17 -9.72 13.59 -9.63
C ALA A 17 -8.31 12.98 -9.70
N ALA A 18 -7.26 13.79 -9.52
CA ALA A 18 -5.88 13.31 -9.50
C ALA A 18 -5.60 12.39 -8.30
N LEU A 19 -6.10 12.76 -7.12
CA LEU A 19 -5.94 11.95 -5.93
C LEU A 19 -6.73 10.63 -6.02
N LEU A 20 -7.95 10.66 -6.55
CA LEU A 20 -8.74 9.46 -6.77
C LEU A 20 -8.05 8.50 -7.76
N ARG A 21 -7.42 9.04 -8.80
CA ARG A 21 -6.62 8.26 -9.76
C ARG A 21 -5.42 7.56 -9.10
N LEU A 22 -4.83 8.15 -8.05
CA LEU A 22 -3.77 7.56 -7.23
C LEU A 22 -4.31 6.51 -6.25
N ILE A 23 -5.33 6.87 -5.45
CA ILE A 23 -5.78 6.05 -4.33
C ILE A 23 -6.52 4.78 -4.80
N THR A 24 -7.21 4.82 -5.94
CA THR A 24 -7.95 3.67 -6.48
C THR A 24 -7.07 2.42 -6.66
N PRO A 25 -5.96 2.44 -7.44
CA PRO A 25 -5.09 1.28 -7.56
C PRO A 25 -4.44 0.90 -6.23
N VAL A 26 -4.08 1.88 -5.38
CA VAL A 26 -3.46 1.66 -4.06
C VAL A 26 -4.38 0.85 -3.13
N VAL A 27 -5.65 1.23 -3.04
CA VAL A 27 -6.63 0.52 -2.20
C VAL A 27 -6.84 -0.90 -2.73
N LYS A 28 -7.03 -1.05 -4.04
CA LYS A 28 -7.23 -2.36 -4.69
C LYS A 28 -6.04 -3.30 -4.42
N LEU A 29 -4.82 -2.86 -4.73
CA LEU A 29 -3.64 -3.71 -4.60
C LEU A 29 -3.34 -4.07 -3.14
N TYR A 30 -3.56 -3.14 -2.21
CA TYR A 30 -3.23 -3.36 -0.81
C TYR A 30 -4.25 -4.29 -0.15
N THR A 31 -5.54 -3.96 -0.23
CA THR A 31 -6.60 -4.81 0.33
C THR A 31 -6.62 -6.21 -0.30
N GLY A 32 -6.47 -6.30 -1.63
CA GLY A 32 -6.38 -7.58 -2.33
C GLY A 32 -5.17 -8.42 -1.88
N LYS A 33 -4.03 -7.79 -1.59
CA LYS A 33 -2.86 -8.53 -1.07
C LYS A 33 -3.05 -8.99 0.38
N MET A 34 -3.73 -8.21 1.21
CA MET A 34 -3.97 -8.53 2.62
C MET A 34 -5.07 -9.59 2.82
N CYS A 35 -6.01 -9.69 1.89
CA CYS A 35 -7.21 -10.52 2.02
C CYS A 35 -6.91 -12.01 2.29
N VAL A 36 -6.05 -12.62 1.46
CA VAL A 36 -5.73 -14.06 1.54
C VAL A 36 -5.06 -14.47 2.86
N PRO A 37 -3.94 -13.84 3.29
CA PRO A 37 -3.32 -14.20 4.56
C PRO A 37 -4.25 -13.94 5.75
N LEU A 38 -5.03 -12.85 5.73
CA LEU A 38 -5.98 -12.54 6.80
C LEU A 38 -7.06 -13.63 6.94
N ILE A 39 -7.63 -14.09 5.82
CA ILE A 39 -8.64 -15.15 5.84
C ILE A 39 -8.04 -16.50 6.21
N SER A 40 -6.77 -16.75 5.84
CA SER A 40 -6.04 -17.94 6.29
C SER A 40 -5.90 -17.99 7.82
N GLU A 41 -5.50 -16.87 8.45
CA GLU A 41 -5.42 -16.75 9.91
C GLU A 41 -6.80 -16.91 10.58
N ALA A 42 -7.84 -16.31 9.99
CA ALA A 42 -9.21 -16.45 10.47
C ALA A 42 -9.71 -17.90 10.37
N MET A 43 -9.36 -18.62 9.30
CA MET A 43 -9.66 -20.03 9.13
C MET A 43 -8.97 -20.89 10.20
N GLU A 44 -7.69 -20.60 10.50
CA GLU A 44 -6.91 -21.30 11.52
C GLU A 44 -7.51 -21.18 12.92
N CYS A 45 -8.18 -20.06 13.24
CA CYS A 45 -8.90 -19.88 14.51
C CYS A 45 -9.99 -20.93 14.77
N PHE A 46 -10.50 -21.60 13.73
CA PHE A 46 -11.49 -22.69 13.84
C PHE A 46 -10.83 -24.09 13.85
N GLY A 47 -9.50 -24.17 13.78
CA GLY A 47 -8.74 -25.41 13.72
C GLY A 47 -9.20 -26.31 12.57
N GLY A 48 -9.36 -27.61 12.85
CA GLY A 48 -9.80 -28.59 11.85
C GLY A 48 -11.16 -28.26 11.22
N GLN A 49 -12.08 -27.62 11.95
CA GLN A 49 -13.38 -27.21 11.42
C GLN A 49 -13.25 -26.14 10.34
N GLY A 50 -12.27 -25.24 10.47
CA GLY A 50 -11.98 -24.22 9.46
C GLY A 50 -11.63 -24.82 8.09
N TYR A 51 -11.12 -26.05 8.05
CA TYR A 51 -10.76 -26.74 6.82
C TYR A 51 -11.90 -27.59 6.21
N ILE A 52 -13.02 -27.76 6.91
CA ILE A 52 -14.16 -28.55 6.42
C ILE A 52 -15.03 -27.68 5.51
N GLU A 53 -15.18 -28.07 4.24
CA GLU A 53 -15.91 -27.31 3.21
C GLU A 53 -17.38 -27.01 3.60
N ASP A 54 -18.04 -27.90 4.33
CA ASP A 54 -19.44 -27.73 4.78
C ASP A 54 -19.63 -26.55 5.75
N THR A 55 -18.54 -26.02 6.34
CA THR A 55 -18.60 -24.81 7.18
C THR A 55 -18.65 -23.51 6.37
N GLY A 56 -18.33 -23.57 5.07
CA GLY A 56 -18.23 -22.40 4.18
C GLY A 56 -16.95 -21.57 4.37
N ILE A 57 -16.14 -21.81 5.40
CA ILE A 57 -14.90 -21.07 5.66
C ILE A 57 -13.86 -21.27 4.54
N PRO A 58 -13.59 -22.49 4.04
CA PRO A 58 -12.65 -22.68 2.94
C PRO A 58 -13.08 -21.97 1.64
N SER A 59 -14.40 -21.84 1.42
CA SER A 59 -14.92 -21.08 0.27
C SER A 59 -14.51 -19.61 0.34
N ALA A 60 -14.56 -18.98 1.51
CA ALA A 60 -14.09 -17.61 1.68
C ALA A 60 -12.60 -17.46 1.34
N LEU A 61 -11.76 -18.43 1.73
CA LEU A 61 -10.32 -18.40 1.40
C LEU A 61 -10.08 -18.57 -0.11
N ARG A 62 -10.81 -19.48 -0.77
CA ARG A 62 -10.73 -19.67 -2.22
C ARG A 62 -11.19 -18.43 -2.98
N ASP A 63 -12.28 -17.80 -2.55
CA ASP A 63 -12.82 -16.60 -3.19
C ASP A 63 -11.91 -15.40 -2.98
N ALA A 64 -11.30 -15.24 -1.80
CA ALA A 64 -10.33 -14.19 -1.51
C ALA A 64 -9.15 -14.16 -2.49
N GLN A 65 -8.74 -15.33 -3.01
CA GLN A 65 -7.62 -15.46 -3.93
C GLN A 65 -7.84 -14.77 -5.27
N VAL A 66 -9.08 -14.54 -5.70
CA VAL A 66 -9.35 -13.79 -6.94
C VAL A 66 -8.96 -12.31 -6.80
N THR A 67 -9.07 -11.75 -5.59
CA THR A 67 -8.92 -10.31 -5.32
C THR A 67 -7.54 -9.72 -5.69
N PRO A 68 -6.39 -10.38 -5.42
CA PRO A 68 -5.09 -9.90 -5.90
C PRO A 68 -4.81 -10.19 -7.38
N ILE A 69 -5.66 -10.96 -8.08
CA ILE A 69 -5.41 -11.45 -9.45
C ILE A 69 -6.19 -10.63 -10.49
N TRP A 70 -7.52 -10.60 -10.40
CA TRP A 70 -8.37 -9.93 -11.40
C TRP A 70 -8.25 -8.40 -11.32
N GLU A 71 -8.69 -7.68 -12.36
CA GLU A 71 -8.67 -6.20 -12.38
C GLU A 71 -7.29 -5.59 -12.04
N GLY A 72 -6.23 -6.27 -12.47
CA GLY A 72 -4.84 -5.86 -12.26
C GLY A 72 -4.17 -6.57 -11.08
N THR A 73 -3.08 -7.28 -11.37
CA THR A 73 -2.28 -7.92 -10.32
C THR A 73 -1.57 -6.89 -9.45
N THR A 74 -1.15 -7.28 -8.24
CA THR A 74 -0.47 -6.38 -7.30
C THR A 74 0.67 -5.59 -7.94
N ASN A 75 1.52 -6.23 -8.75
CA ASN A 75 2.65 -5.54 -9.40
C ASN A 75 2.20 -4.63 -10.54
N ILE A 76 1.21 -5.04 -11.35
CA ILE A 76 0.69 -4.21 -12.44
C ILE A 76 0.09 -2.92 -11.89
N LEU A 77 -0.71 -3.01 -10.82
CA LEU A 77 -1.27 -1.82 -10.17
C LEU A 77 -0.22 -0.99 -9.45
N SER A 78 0.84 -1.61 -8.93
CA SER A 78 1.97 -0.88 -8.36
C SER A 78 2.72 -0.06 -9.41
N LEU A 79 2.89 -0.60 -10.62
CA LEU A 79 3.45 0.15 -11.76
C LEU A 79 2.50 1.25 -12.24
N ASP A 80 1.19 1.02 -12.16
CA ASP A 80 0.18 2.04 -12.46
C ASP A 80 0.26 3.22 -11.48
N VAL A 81 0.50 2.97 -10.19
CA VAL A 81 0.79 4.03 -9.19
C VAL A 81 1.99 4.87 -9.61
N LEU A 82 3.09 4.25 -10.06
CA LEU A 82 4.26 4.99 -10.56
C LEU A 82 3.93 5.82 -11.81
N ARG A 83 3.08 5.31 -12.71
CA ARG A 83 2.62 6.07 -13.89
C ARG A 83 1.85 7.33 -13.48
N VAL A 84 1.06 7.28 -12.39
CA VAL A 84 0.34 8.46 -11.90
C VAL A 84 1.33 9.55 -11.46
N PHE A 85 2.40 9.20 -10.74
CA PHE A 85 3.44 10.17 -10.36
C PHE A 85 4.26 10.68 -11.54
N ALA A 86 4.51 9.85 -12.56
CA ALA A 86 5.25 10.27 -13.75
C ALA A 86 4.45 11.20 -14.67
N ALA A 87 3.11 11.12 -14.65
CA ALA A 87 2.25 11.88 -15.55
C ALA A 87 1.97 13.32 -15.07
N LYS A 88 2.09 13.58 -13.77
CA LYS A 88 1.75 14.87 -13.15
C LYS A 88 2.70 15.16 -11.99
N GLU A 89 3.46 16.24 -12.09
CA GLU A 89 4.51 16.61 -11.12
C GLU A 89 3.96 16.94 -9.72
N ASP A 90 2.68 17.34 -9.60
CA ASP A 90 2.08 17.81 -8.36
C ASP A 90 1.34 16.74 -7.53
N VAL A 91 1.17 15.52 -8.03
CA VAL A 91 0.32 14.50 -7.37
C VAL A 91 0.84 14.13 -5.97
N TYR A 92 2.15 14.09 -5.79
CA TYR A 92 2.74 13.81 -4.49
C TYR A 92 2.42 14.92 -3.47
N ASP A 93 2.54 16.18 -3.89
CA ASP A 93 2.24 17.33 -3.04
C ASP A 93 0.75 17.36 -2.68
N LEU A 94 -0.13 17.01 -3.63
CA LEU A 94 -1.56 16.84 -3.37
C LEU A 94 -1.85 15.71 -2.37
N PHE A 95 -1.16 14.56 -2.51
CA PHE A 95 -1.26 13.45 -1.58
C PHE A 95 -0.82 13.85 -0.17
N GLU A 96 0.36 14.47 -0.03
CA GLU A 96 0.85 14.95 1.27
C GLU A 96 -0.11 15.97 1.88
N LYS A 97 -0.56 16.95 1.09
CA LYS A 97 -1.50 17.96 1.56
C LYS A 97 -2.76 17.29 2.13
N ARG A 98 -3.32 16.33 1.40
CA ARG A 98 -4.52 15.61 1.85
C ARG A 98 -4.28 14.78 3.10
N VAL A 99 -3.14 14.10 3.20
CA VAL A 99 -2.79 13.36 4.41
C VAL A 99 -2.68 14.30 5.61
N ASN A 100 -2.06 15.47 5.44
CA ASN A 100 -1.97 16.48 6.50
C ASN A 100 -3.35 17.07 6.88
N GLU A 101 -4.29 17.18 5.94
CA GLU A 101 -5.68 17.59 6.22
C GLU A 101 -6.42 16.58 7.12
N HIS A 102 -6.06 15.29 7.08
CA HIS A 102 -6.63 14.28 7.98
C HIS A 102 -6.06 14.36 9.40
N LEU A 103 -4.86 14.92 9.57
CA LEU A 103 -4.22 15.00 10.89
C LEU A 103 -4.86 16.14 11.71
N PRO A 104 -5.15 15.93 13.00
CA PRO A 104 -5.82 16.93 13.81
C PRO A 104 -4.93 18.18 13.98
N ALA A 105 -5.54 19.36 13.80
CA ALA A 105 -4.85 20.64 13.97
C ALA A 105 -4.51 20.95 15.44
N LYS A 106 -5.25 20.34 16.37
CA LYS A 106 -5.02 20.43 17.82
C LYS A 106 -4.36 19.14 18.30
N SER A 107 -3.47 19.25 19.29
CA SER A 107 -2.92 18.06 19.95
C SER A 107 -4.04 17.30 20.65
N VAL A 108 -4.06 15.99 20.42
CA VAL A 108 -4.98 15.04 21.05
C VAL A 108 -4.15 14.05 21.83
N GLU A 109 -4.49 13.88 23.11
CA GLU A 109 -3.77 12.99 24.01
C GLU A 109 -3.72 11.56 23.47
N GLY A 110 -2.51 11.02 23.36
CA GLY A 110 -2.25 9.66 22.86
C GLY A 110 -1.98 9.57 21.35
N LEU A 111 -2.10 10.66 20.58
CA LEU A 111 -1.88 10.63 19.12
C LEU A 111 -0.56 11.27 18.65
N ASP A 112 0.27 11.79 19.56
CA ASP A 112 1.52 12.47 19.16
C ASP A 112 2.49 11.55 18.41
N LYS A 113 2.67 10.30 18.88
CA LYS A 113 3.52 9.31 18.23
C LYS A 113 3.02 8.87 16.84
N PRO A 114 1.75 8.44 16.66
CA PRO A 114 1.27 8.05 15.33
C PRO A 114 1.29 9.22 14.34
N ILE A 115 1.00 10.46 14.78
CA ILE A 115 1.12 11.66 13.95
C ILE A 115 2.59 11.86 13.50
N ALA A 116 3.54 11.74 14.42
CA ALA A 116 4.97 11.86 14.08
C ALA A 116 5.42 10.79 13.09
N ALA A 117 5.00 9.53 13.30
CA ALA A 117 5.32 8.41 12.42
C ALA A 117 4.77 8.62 10.99
N VAL A 118 3.53 9.11 10.85
CA VAL A 118 2.95 9.44 9.54
C VAL A 118 3.73 10.55 8.84
N ARG A 119 4.12 11.62 9.56
CA ARG A 119 4.91 12.72 8.99
C ARG A 119 6.31 12.27 8.54
N GLU A 120 6.97 11.44 9.35
CA GLU A 120 8.25 10.83 8.99
C GLU A 120 8.12 9.95 7.74
N ALA A 121 7.07 9.14 7.68
CA ALA A 121 6.79 8.28 6.54
C ALA A 121 6.56 9.07 5.24
N ILE A 122 5.83 10.19 5.29
CA ILE A 122 5.68 11.11 4.14
C ILE A 122 7.03 11.69 3.74
N SER A 123 7.85 12.14 4.68
CA SER A 123 9.18 12.68 4.35
C SER A 123 10.05 11.61 3.68
N SER A 124 10.08 10.41 4.25
CA SER A 124 10.85 9.26 3.73
C SER A 124 10.41 8.89 2.31
N LEU A 125 9.10 8.77 2.07
CA LEU A 125 8.56 8.45 0.76
C LEU A 125 8.88 9.54 -0.28
N ARG A 126 8.84 10.82 0.11
CA ARG A 126 9.23 11.93 -0.78
C ARG A 126 10.69 11.79 -1.19
N THR A 127 11.58 11.53 -0.23
CA THR A 127 13.02 11.34 -0.51
C THR A 127 13.25 10.18 -1.48
N VAL A 128 12.54 9.06 -1.29
CA VAL A 128 12.61 7.91 -2.20
C VAL A 128 12.21 8.29 -3.62
N LEU A 129 11.04 8.91 -3.78
CA LEU A 129 10.50 9.26 -5.09
C LEU A 129 11.35 10.31 -5.79
N HIS A 130 11.76 11.36 -5.08
CA HIS A 130 12.61 12.41 -5.62
C HIS A 130 13.93 11.84 -6.15
N ASN A 131 14.66 11.08 -5.31
CA ASN A 131 15.94 10.50 -5.70
C ASN A 131 15.81 9.55 -6.90
N ALA A 132 14.73 8.76 -6.94
CA ALA A 132 14.47 7.84 -8.04
C ALA A 132 14.19 8.57 -9.36
N LEU A 133 13.42 9.66 -9.32
CA LEU A 133 13.05 10.45 -10.50
C LEU A 133 14.20 11.34 -11.01
N THR A 134 15.08 11.82 -10.13
CA THR A 134 16.23 12.66 -10.52
C THR A 134 17.47 11.86 -10.89
N SER A 135 17.48 10.55 -10.70
CA SER A 135 18.64 9.71 -11.01
C SER A 135 18.85 9.56 -12.53
N ASP A 136 20.10 9.59 -12.98
CA ASP A 136 20.50 9.44 -14.39
C ASP A 136 20.45 7.96 -14.86
N GLY A 137 19.32 7.28 -14.61
CA GLY A 137 19.11 5.86 -14.95
C GLY A 137 19.86 4.86 -14.07
N SER A 138 20.59 5.32 -13.04
CA SER A 138 21.30 4.47 -12.09
C SER A 138 20.37 3.79 -11.06
N MET A 139 19.15 4.32 -10.90
CA MET A 139 18.12 3.77 -10.00
C MET A 139 16.89 3.29 -10.77
N ARG A 140 16.34 2.17 -10.33
CA ARG A 140 15.19 1.49 -10.92
C ARG A 140 14.00 1.53 -9.96
N VAL A 141 13.20 2.58 -10.09
CA VAL A 141 12.00 2.80 -9.24
C VAL A 141 10.97 1.66 -9.38
N ASP A 142 10.93 1.02 -10.54
CA ASP A 142 10.02 -0.08 -10.84
C ASP A 142 10.27 -1.32 -9.98
N VAL A 143 11.51 -1.54 -9.53
CA VAL A 143 11.89 -2.67 -8.65
C VAL A 143 11.22 -2.55 -7.28
N CYS A 144 11.01 -1.32 -6.80
CA CYS A 144 10.37 -1.03 -5.51
C CYS A 144 8.93 -0.54 -5.66
N ALA A 145 8.32 -0.66 -6.85
CA ALA A 145 6.98 -0.14 -7.12
C ALA A 145 5.95 -0.64 -6.09
N ARG A 146 6.02 -1.92 -5.73
CA ARG A 146 5.11 -2.55 -4.75
C ARG A 146 5.28 -1.93 -3.36
N GLN A 147 6.50 -1.78 -2.90
CA GLN A 147 6.81 -1.25 -1.58
C GLN A 147 6.43 0.23 -1.46
N ILE A 148 6.63 1.01 -2.54
CA ILE A 148 6.15 2.39 -2.66
C ILE A 148 4.62 2.44 -2.57
N ALA A 149 3.92 1.63 -3.36
CA ALA A 149 2.46 1.57 -3.32
C ALA A 149 1.91 1.15 -1.95
N PHE A 150 2.58 0.22 -1.26
CA PHE A 150 2.22 -0.20 0.10
C PHE A 150 2.54 0.88 1.13
N GLY A 151 3.60 1.66 0.90
CA GLY A 151 3.90 2.85 1.70
C GLY A 151 2.76 3.86 1.65
N ILE A 152 2.28 4.18 0.45
CA ILE A 152 1.14 5.08 0.22
C ILE A 152 -0.11 4.54 0.91
N ALA A 153 -0.41 3.24 0.75
CA ALA A 153 -1.58 2.61 1.40
C ALA A 153 -1.53 2.74 2.93
N ARG A 154 -0.38 2.44 3.54
CA ARG A 154 -0.20 2.48 5.00
C ARG A 154 -0.26 3.89 5.56
N ILE A 155 0.37 4.86 4.89
CA ILE A 155 0.29 6.29 5.24
C ILE A 155 -1.17 6.76 5.16
N TRP A 156 -1.85 6.45 4.06
CA TRP A 156 -3.24 6.84 3.85
C TRP A 156 -4.17 6.26 4.93
N ALA A 157 -4.10 4.94 5.17
CA ALA A 157 -4.86 4.27 6.21
C ALA A 157 -4.54 4.82 7.61
N GLY A 158 -3.25 5.03 7.92
CA GLY A 158 -2.81 5.59 9.20
C GLY A 158 -3.37 6.99 9.43
N SER A 159 -3.36 7.84 8.40
CA SER A 159 -3.95 9.19 8.50
C SER A 159 -5.45 9.17 8.78
N LEU A 160 -6.18 8.21 8.20
CA LEU A 160 -7.62 8.04 8.43
C LEU A 160 -7.92 7.48 9.82
N LEU A 161 -7.10 6.54 10.30
CA LEU A 161 -7.21 6.02 11.67
C LEU A 161 -6.94 7.11 12.70
N ILE A 162 -5.94 7.95 12.47
CA ILE A 162 -5.66 9.12 13.33
C ILE A 162 -6.84 10.11 13.29
N HIS A 163 -7.38 10.40 12.10
CA HIS A 163 -8.55 11.26 11.97
C HIS A 163 -9.71 10.74 12.81
N HIS A 164 -10.08 9.47 12.63
CA HIS A 164 -11.16 8.84 13.39
C HIS A 164 -10.87 8.83 14.90
N ALA A 165 -9.65 8.47 15.31
CA ALA A 165 -9.26 8.46 16.72
C ALA A 165 -9.20 9.87 17.36
N SER A 166 -9.29 10.93 16.56
CA SER A 166 -9.32 12.33 17.00
C SER A 166 -10.71 12.94 17.11
N GLU A 167 -11.76 12.21 16.68
CA GLU A 167 -13.16 12.63 16.78
C GLU A 167 -13.62 12.68 18.26
N GLU A 168 -14.66 13.47 18.55
CA GLU A 168 -15.13 13.71 19.93
C GLU A 168 -15.68 12.44 20.61
N ASP A 169 -16.22 11.50 19.84
CA ASP A 169 -16.76 10.22 20.26
C ASP A 169 -15.74 9.07 20.17
N ALA A 170 -14.49 9.36 19.82
CA ALA A 170 -13.44 8.36 19.69
C ALA A 170 -13.17 7.63 21.02
N THR A 171 -13.16 6.30 20.95
CA THR A 171 -12.88 5.44 22.09
C THR A 171 -11.39 5.29 22.32
N LYS A 172 -11.01 4.73 23.48
CA LYS A 172 -9.63 4.31 23.73
C LYS A 172 -9.14 3.30 22.68
N SER A 173 -10.02 2.40 22.22
CA SER A 173 -9.67 1.39 21.21
C SER A 173 -9.26 2.03 19.89
N ASP A 174 -9.90 3.13 19.49
CA ASP A 174 -9.58 3.82 18.23
C ASP A 174 -8.18 4.43 18.27
N ARG A 175 -7.79 4.98 19.43
CA ARG A 175 -6.44 5.50 19.67
C ARG A 175 -5.40 4.38 19.72
N ASP A 176 -5.71 3.28 20.42
CA ASP A 176 -4.83 2.11 20.48
C ASP A 176 -4.60 1.53 19.07
N VAL A 177 -5.65 1.41 18.24
CA VAL A 177 -5.53 0.93 16.84
C VAL A 177 -4.67 1.87 16.00
N ALA A 178 -4.85 3.19 16.13
CA ALA A 178 -4.05 4.17 15.41
C ALA A 178 -2.57 4.12 15.83
N GLU A 179 -2.26 3.99 17.12
CA GLU A 179 -0.89 3.84 17.62
C GLU A 179 -0.26 2.56 17.06
N ARG A 180 -0.94 1.41 17.16
CA ARG A 180 -0.41 0.14 16.64
C ARG A 180 -0.17 0.17 15.15
N TRP A 181 -1.12 0.67 14.37
CA TRP A 181 -0.99 0.74 12.91
C TRP A 181 0.21 1.57 12.46
N CYS A 182 0.44 2.72 13.11
CA CYS A 182 1.46 3.68 12.72
C CYS A 182 2.83 3.42 13.36
N CYS A 183 2.89 2.76 14.52
CA CYS A 183 4.13 2.65 15.31
C CYS A 183 4.66 1.22 15.47
N GLU A 184 3.83 0.17 15.37
CA GLU A 184 4.30 -1.22 15.56
C GLU A 184 4.75 -1.89 14.25
N GLN A 185 4.49 -1.26 13.11
CA GLN A 185 4.93 -1.72 11.80
C GLN A 185 5.46 -0.53 10.98
N PRO A 186 6.44 -0.74 10.08
CA PRO A 186 6.93 0.33 9.23
C PRO A 186 5.81 0.82 8.31
N LEU A 187 5.54 2.12 8.29
CA LEU A 187 4.64 2.73 7.32
C LEU A 187 5.26 2.77 5.92
N VAL A 188 6.56 3.00 5.82
CA VAL A 188 7.34 2.91 4.58
C VAL A 188 8.46 1.90 4.79
N ASP A 189 8.51 0.89 3.94
CA ASP A 189 9.54 -0.15 3.97
C ASP A 189 10.23 -0.18 2.60
N VAL A 190 11.04 0.86 2.36
CA VAL A 190 11.86 1.02 1.15
C VAL A 190 13.19 1.58 1.59
N LYS A 191 14.29 0.98 1.10
CA LYS A 191 15.64 1.48 1.32
C LYS A 191 16.26 1.91 0.00
N MET A 192 17.12 2.94 0.03
CA MET A 192 17.72 3.52 -1.18
C MET A 192 18.54 2.51 -1.99
N ASP A 193 19.24 1.60 -1.31
CA ASP A 193 20.05 0.53 -1.92
C ASP A 193 19.19 -0.44 -2.77
N TRP A 194 17.89 -0.56 -2.46
CA TRP A 194 16.99 -1.46 -3.17
C TRP A 194 16.66 -1.00 -4.58
N LEU A 195 16.85 0.29 -4.87
CA LEU A 195 16.63 0.84 -6.19
C LEU A 195 17.86 0.66 -7.10
N SER A 196 18.98 0.12 -6.61
CA SER A 196 20.21 0.00 -7.40
C SER A 196 20.12 -1.06 -8.51
N ASN A 197 20.73 -0.78 -9.66
CA ASN A 197 20.88 -1.77 -10.74
C ASN A 197 21.64 -3.03 -10.30
N ASN A 198 22.58 -2.89 -9.36
CA ASN A 198 23.32 -4.03 -8.79
C ASN A 198 22.40 -5.04 -8.12
N ARG A 199 21.37 -4.56 -7.39
CA ARG A 199 20.39 -5.44 -6.74
C ARG A 199 19.61 -6.26 -7.76
N VAL A 200 19.23 -5.68 -8.90
CA VAL A 200 18.51 -6.40 -9.96
C VAL A 200 19.33 -7.59 -10.48
N GLN A 201 20.66 -7.43 -10.59
CA GLN A 201 21.53 -8.53 -10.97
C GLN A 201 21.57 -9.61 -9.89
N ILE A 202 21.72 -9.23 -8.62
CA ILE A 202 21.69 -10.16 -7.48
C ILE A 202 20.36 -10.92 -7.43
N ASP A 203 19.23 -10.23 -7.61
CA ASP A 203 17.89 -10.84 -7.64
C ASP A 203 17.77 -11.88 -8.76
N ARG A 204 18.33 -11.61 -9.95
CA ARG A 204 18.38 -12.57 -11.05
C ARG A 204 19.23 -13.78 -10.70
N ASP A 205 20.42 -13.56 -10.14
CA ASP A 205 21.35 -14.63 -9.78
C ASP A 205 20.73 -15.56 -8.71
N ILE A 206 19.97 -14.99 -7.76
CA ILE A 206 19.20 -15.75 -6.76
C ILE A 206 18.07 -16.55 -7.42
N VAL A 207 17.24 -15.92 -8.26
CA VAL A 207 16.04 -16.56 -8.86
C VAL A 207 16.42 -17.65 -9.85
N PHE A 208 17.48 -17.44 -10.63
CA PHE A 208 17.93 -18.37 -11.67
C PHE A 208 19.12 -19.23 -11.22
N GLN A 209 19.40 -19.30 -9.92
CA GLN A 209 20.43 -20.18 -9.40
C GLN A 209 20.14 -21.63 -9.80
N ASN A 210 21.12 -22.29 -10.44
CA ASN A 210 20.98 -23.65 -10.99
C ASN A 210 19.89 -23.81 -12.07
N PHE A 211 19.40 -22.73 -12.68
CA PHE A 211 18.48 -22.83 -13.80
C PHE A 211 19.21 -23.39 -15.03
N PRO A 212 18.74 -24.49 -15.64
CA PRO A 212 19.42 -25.10 -16.77
C PRO A 212 19.36 -24.18 -18.01
N GLU A 213 20.50 -23.93 -18.63
CA GLU A 213 20.60 -23.11 -19.86
C GLU A 213 19.79 -23.67 -21.04
N LYS A 214 19.44 -24.96 -21.02
CA LYS A 214 18.57 -25.64 -21.99
C LYS A 214 17.35 -26.20 -21.27
N PHE A 215 16.25 -25.45 -21.31
CA PHE A 215 14.94 -25.93 -20.89
C PHE A 215 14.31 -26.70 -22.07
N ASP A 216 14.15 -28.01 -21.93
CA ASP A 216 13.49 -28.84 -22.95
C ASP A 216 11.96 -28.71 -22.81
N CYS A 217 11.36 -27.85 -23.65
CA CYS A 217 9.91 -27.62 -23.67
C CYS A 217 9.10 -28.85 -24.10
N SER A 218 9.71 -29.96 -24.51
CA SER A 218 8.99 -31.20 -24.88
C SER A 218 8.43 -31.99 -23.69
N LYS A 219 8.67 -31.54 -22.45
CA LYS A 219 8.20 -32.17 -21.20
C LYS A 219 7.02 -31.45 -20.52
N LEU A 220 6.41 -30.46 -21.17
CA LEU A 220 5.16 -29.81 -20.76
C LEU A 220 4.02 -30.31 -21.65
#